data_AF-A0A0F9E7B6-F1
#
_entry.id   AF-A0A0F9E7B6-F1
#
_cell.length_a   1.000
_cell.length_b   1.000
_cell.length_c   1.000
_cell.angle_alpha   90.00
_cell.angle_beta   90.00
_cell.angle_gamma   90.00
#
_symmetry.space_group_name_H-M   'P 1'
#
loop_
_entity.id
_entity.type
_entity.pdbx_description
1 polymer ?
#
loop_
_entity_poly.entity_id
_entity_poly.type
_entity_poly.pdbx_seq_one_letter_code
_entity_poly.pdbx_strand_id
1 'polypeptide(L)' 'MLGFYLYHLQDKMKLKQVKNGEWIRPIAHGYKMQCCDCGLIHEMDFAVIDSDGDMLNDVAVYYRAYRVDKKVKKKKK' A
#
# COMPACT_ATOMS: atom_id res chain seq x y z
N MET A 1 0.02 -19.18 33.63
CA MET A 1 0.39 -17.83 33.13
C MET A 1 1.52 -17.95 32.12
N LEU A 2 1.24 -18.50 30.93
CA LEU A 2 2.22 -18.74 29.87
C LEU A 2 1.49 -18.48 28.55
N GLY A 3 1.54 -17.25 28.00
CA GLY A 3 0.71 -17.02 26.81
C GLY A 3 0.79 -15.70 26.05
N PHE A 4 1.77 -14.81 26.30
CA PHE A 4 1.72 -13.50 25.61
C PHE A 4 3.04 -12.94 25.06
N TYR A 5 4.21 -13.57 25.28
CA TYR A 5 5.48 -12.87 25.04
C TYR A 5 6.39 -13.40 23.92
N LEU A 6 5.94 -14.33 23.07
CA LEU A 6 6.80 -14.88 22.01
C LEU A 6 6.11 -15.07 20.65
N TYR A 7 5.14 -14.22 20.32
CA TYR A 7 4.70 -13.99 18.93
C TYR A 7 5.24 -12.65 18.43
N HIS A 8 6.56 -12.47 18.49
CA HIS A 8 7.27 -11.57 17.59
C HIS A 8 7.97 -12.41 16.53
N LEU A 9 7.15 -13.19 15.81
CA LEU A 9 7.42 -13.61 14.43
C LEU A 9 7.41 -12.34 13.57
N GLN A 10 8.46 -11.53 13.68
CA GLN A 10 8.78 -10.51 12.70
C GLN A 10 9.38 -11.24 11.49
N ASP A 11 8.55 -12.04 10.83
CA ASP A 11 8.84 -12.58 9.52
C ASP A 11 9.15 -11.39 8.62
N LYS A 12 10.42 -11.27 8.26
CA LYS A 12 10.91 -10.25 7.34
C LYS A 12 10.40 -10.57 5.95
N MET A 13 9.10 -10.40 5.72
CA MET A 13 8.56 -10.23 4.37
C MET A 13 9.22 -8.98 3.81
N LYS A 14 10.31 -9.16 3.06
CA LYS A 14 11.00 -8.09 2.33
C LYS A 14 10.02 -7.51 1.33
N LEU A 15 9.27 -6.49 1.73
CA LEU A 15 8.47 -5.70 0.81
C LEU A 15 9.41 -5.06 -0.21
N LYS A 16 9.03 -5.12 -1.49
CA LYS A 16 9.77 -4.41 -2.53
C LYS A 16 9.68 -2.92 -2.24
N GLN A 17 10.81 -2.27 -1.95
CA GLN A 17 10.84 -0.82 -1.85
C GLN A 17 10.57 -0.23 -3.23
N VAL A 18 9.51 0.57 -3.31
CA VAL A 18 9.05 1.23 -4.53
C VAL A 18 9.65 2.65 -4.57
N LYS A 19 10.22 3.05 -5.70
CA LYS A 19 10.67 4.44 -5.87
C LYS A 19 9.48 5.38 -6.08
N ASN A 20 9.62 6.62 -5.64
CA ASN A 20 8.59 7.66 -5.85
C ASN A 20 8.24 7.78 -7.34
N GLY A 21 6.97 7.61 -7.69
CA GLY A 21 6.48 7.67 -9.07
C GLY A 21 6.83 6.47 -9.96
N GLU A 22 7.38 5.38 -9.42
CA GLU A 22 7.63 4.14 -10.18
C GLU A 22 6.30 3.45 -10.54
N TRP A 23 6.20 2.98 -11.79
CA TRP A 23 5.09 2.13 -12.22
C TRP A 23 5.21 0.74 -11.61
N ILE A 24 4.14 0.29 -10.98
CA ILE A 24 4.08 -1.01 -10.31
C ILE A 24 2.91 -1.78 -10.87
N ARG A 25 3.12 -3.06 -11.17
CA ARG A 25 2.05 -4.03 -11.41
C ARG A 25 1.72 -4.73 -10.09
N PRO A 26 0.64 -4.34 -9.38
CA PRO A 26 0.23 -5.03 -8.17
C PRO A 26 -0.43 -6.38 -8.47
N ILE A 27 -0.57 -7.19 -7.43
CA ILE A 27 -1.58 -8.25 -7.38
C ILE A 27 -2.95 -7.61 -7.08
N ALA A 28 -4.03 -8.17 -7.62
CA ALA A 28 -5.36 -7.59 -7.46
C ALA A 28 -5.82 -7.54 -6.00
N HIS A 29 -5.50 -8.58 -5.22
CA HIS A 29 -5.90 -8.68 -3.81
C HIS A 29 -4.70 -8.85 -2.88
N GLY A 30 -4.73 -8.17 -1.73
CA GLY A 30 -3.71 -8.29 -0.68
C GLY A 30 -2.36 -7.65 -1.02
N TYR A 31 -2.34 -6.67 -1.93
CA TYR A 31 -1.10 -5.98 -2.27
C TYR A 31 -0.60 -5.14 -1.09
N LYS A 32 0.65 -5.39 -0.66
CA LYS A 32 1.26 -4.70 0.49
C LYS A 32 2.13 -3.53 0.05
N MET A 33 1.79 -2.32 0.48
CA MET A 33 2.56 -1.09 0.29
C MET A 33 3.15 -0.61 1.61
N GLN A 34 4.46 -0.36 1.65
CA GLN A 34 5.05 0.38 2.76
C GLN A 34 4.87 1.88 2.54
N CYS A 35 4.20 2.57 3.46
CA CYS A 35 4.04 4.02 3.40
C CYS A 35 5.15 4.71 4.19
N CYS A 36 5.94 5.54 3.51
CA CYS A 36 7.06 6.25 4.12
C CYS A 36 6.64 7.36 5.10
N ASP A 37 5.39 7.82 5.05
CA ASP A 37 4.91 8.97 5.83
C ASP A 37 4.24 8.55 7.15
N CYS A 38 3.50 7.44 7.15
CA CYS A 38 2.89 6.89 8.38
C CYS A 38 3.74 5.79 9.03
N GLY A 39 4.74 5.25 8.33
CA GLY A 39 5.61 4.18 8.83
C GLY A 39 4.94 2.80 8.90
N LEU A 40 3.70 2.67 8.40
CA LEU A 40 2.94 1.42 8.39
C LEU A 40 3.00 0.72 7.02
N ILE A 41 2.55 -0.53 7.02
CA ILE A 41 2.31 -1.33 5.81
C ILE A 41 0.80 -1.33 5.57
N HIS A 42 0.39 -0.87 4.40
CA HIS A 42 -1.00 -0.85 3.96
C HIS A 42 -1.26 -2.07 3.08
N GLU A 43 -2.36 -2.76 3.31
CA GLU A 43 -2.90 -3.76 2.40
C GLU A 43 -3.93 -3.09 1.49
N MET A 44 -3.86 -3.37 0.20
CA MET A 44 -4.70 -2.74 -0.82
C MET A 44 -5.23 -3.77 -1.80
N ASP A 45 -6.48 -3.57 -2.20
CA ASP A 45 -7.14 -4.31 -3.26
C ASP A 45 -7.44 -3.37 -4.44
N PHE A 46 -7.36 -3.91 -5.64
CA PHE A 46 -7.59 -3.21 -6.90
C PHE A 46 -8.68 -3.93 -7.69
N ALA A 47 -9.71 -3.20 -8.09
CA ALA A 47 -10.74 -3.66 -9.00
C ALA A 47 -10.80 -2.72 -10.20
N VAL A 48 -11.04 -3.29 -11.39
CA VAL A 48 -11.30 -2.53 -12.61
C VAL A 48 -12.77 -2.75 -12.94
N ILE A 49 -13.50 -1.65 -13.13
CA ILE A 49 -14.88 -1.67 -13.60
C ILE A 49 -14.94 -1.01 -14.97
N ASP A 50 -15.86 -1.46 -15.81
CA ASP A 50 -16.16 -0.79 -17.07
C ASP A 50 -17.07 0.43 -16.88
N SER A 51 -17.50 1.03 -17.98
CA SER A 51 -18.41 2.18 -17.97
C SER A 51 -19.82 1.85 -17.47
N ASP A 52 -20.23 0.60 -17.57
CA ASP A 52 -21.56 0.12 -17.20
C ASP A 52 -21.62 -0.34 -15.73
N GLY A 53 -20.44 -0.47 -15.09
CA GLY A 53 -20.28 -0.81 -13.68
C GLY A 53 -19.95 -2.28 -13.43
N ASP A 54 -19.75 -3.06 -14.49
CA ASP A 54 -19.41 -4.47 -14.39
C ASP A 54 -17.92 -4.65 -14.07
N MET A 55 -17.60 -5.65 -13.25
CA MET A 55 -16.22 -5.99 -12.90
C MET A 55 -15.50 -6.63 -14.09
N LEU A 56 -14.38 -6.05 -14.48
CA LEU A 56 -13.48 -6.60 -15.47
C LEU A 56 -12.45 -7.51 -14.79
N ASN A 57 -12.57 -8.82 -15.06
CA ASN A 57 -11.61 -9.82 -14.61
C ASN A 57 -10.41 -9.93 -15.56
N ASP A 58 -9.29 -10.46 -15.08
CA ASP A 58 -8.06 -10.73 -15.85
C ASP A 58 -7.40 -9.52 -16.53
N VAL A 59 -7.72 -8.30 -16.07
CA VAL A 59 -7.08 -7.08 -16.55
C VAL A 59 -5.83 -6.78 -15.73
N ALA A 60 -4.72 -6.46 -16.42
CA ALA A 60 -3.51 -5.99 -15.76
C ALA A 60 -3.69 -4.55 -15.27
N VAL A 61 -3.57 -4.35 -13.95
CA VAL A 61 -3.52 -3.02 -13.34
C VAL A 61 -2.07 -2.57 -13.22
N TYR A 62 -1.83 -1.27 -13.46
CA TYR A 62 -0.61 -0.58 -13.09
C TYR A 62 -0.97 0.67 -12.31
N TYR A 63 -0.24 0.95 -11.24
CA TYR A 63 -0.41 2.20 -10.49
C TYR A 63 0.95 2.83 -10.15
N ARG A 64 0.91 4.12 -9.79
CA ARG A 64 2.05 4.87 -9.26
C ARG A 64 1.66 5.49 -7.93
N ALA A 65 2.54 5.37 -6.94
CA ALA A 65 2.45 6.11 -5.69
C ALA A 65 3.37 7.33 -5.73
N TYR A 66 2.86 8.46 -5.27
CA TYR A 66 3.64 9.69 -5.09
C TYR A 66 3.64 10.09 -3.63
N ARG A 67 4.81 10.49 -3.12
CA ARG A 67 4.90 11.23 -1.86
C ARG A 67 4.40 12.64 -2.13
N VAL A 68 3.34 13.03 -1.44
CA VAL A 68 2.82 14.39 -1.48
C VAL A 68 3.14 15.00 -0.12
N ASP A 69 4.22 15.78 -0.05
CA ASP A 69 4.62 16.46 1.18
C ASP A 69 3.42 17.24 1.73
N LYS A 70 2.96 16.88 2.94
CA LYS A 70 1.92 17.66 3.62
C LYS A 70 2.49 19.07 3.82
N LYS A 71 1.92 20.08 3.14
CA LYS A 71 2.15 21.48 3.51
C LYS A 71 1.84 21.61 5.00
N VAL A 72 2.88 21.73 5.83
CA VAL A 72 2.73 22.01 7.26
C VAL A 72 1.97 23.33 7.34
N LYS A 73 0.71 23.29 7.82
CA LYS A 73 0.00 24.54 8.14
C LYS A 73 0.83 25.25 9.20
N LYS A 74 1.53 26.34 8.83
CA LYS A 74 2.21 27.20 9.79
C LYS A 74 1.17 27.58 10.85
N LYS A 75 1.35 27.13 12.10
CA LYS A 75 0.60 27.68 13.23
C LYS A 75 0.86 29.19 13.20
N LYS A 76 -0.19 30.00 13.00
CA LYS A 76 -0.10 31.44 13.27
C LYS A 76 0.24 31.56 14.76
N LYS A 77 1.38 32.19 15.03
CA LYS A 77 1.86 32.53 16.37
C LYS A 77 0.95 33.58 16.99
#